data_AF-A0A2V5XE76-F1
#
_entry.id   AF-A0A2V5XE76-F1
#
_cell.length_a   1.000
_cell.length_b   1.000
_cell.length_c   1.000
_cell.angle_alpha   90.00
_cell.angle_beta   90.00
_cell.angle_gamma   90.00
#
_symmetry.space_group_name_H-M   'P 1'
#
loop_
_entity.id
_entity.type
_entity.pdbx_description
1 polymer ?
#
loop_
_entity_poly.entity_id
_entity_poly.type
_entity_poly.pdbx_seq_one_letter_code
_entity_poly.pdbx_strand_id
1 'polypeptide(L)'
;MHGLLISSFVVKKIWAALILIAVVFISYAPAVRNGFVWDDTALVLRDPLIRSWRLITEGFNHFLFVDATASDFYRPIQRLIFTIDYAAFAFRPGPYHLTSVLWHSLAAIALLFFAEELLLSFGLERGRSRLMALVAALVWAIHP
;
A
#
# COMPACT_ATOMS: atom_id res chain seq x y z
N MET A 1 21.01 21.25 -25.14
CA MET A 1 20.93 21.52 -23.68
C MET A 1 19.60 21.08 -23.02
N HIS A 2 18.52 20.77 -23.76
CA HIS A 2 17.25 20.28 -23.15
C HIS A 2 17.27 18.82 -22.65
N GLY A 3 18.10 17.93 -23.20
CA GLY A 3 18.16 16.52 -22.77
C GLY A 3 18.73 16.28 -21.36
N LEU A 4 19.61 17.17 -20.88
CA LEU A 4 20.26 17.04 -19.56
C LEU A 4 19.30 17.37 -18.40
N LEU A 5 18.38 18.31 -18.59
CA LEU A 5 17.44 18.74 -17.55
C LEU A 5 16.35 17.69 -17.30
N ILE A 6 15.84 17.06 -18.35
CA ILE A 6 14.86 15.96 -18.25
C ILE A 6 15.46 14.78 -17.50
N SER A 7 16.72 14.41 -17.83
CA SER A 7 17.46 13.35 -17.12
C SER A 7 17.58 13.63 -15.62
N SER A 8 17.98 14.86 -15.24
CA SER A 8 18.15 15.22 -13.83
C SER A 8 16.84 15.18 -13.01
N PHE A 9 15.70 15.46 -13.65
CA PHE A 9 14.40 15.46 -12.99
C PHE A 9 13.91 14.03 -12.72
N VAL A 10 13.99 13.17 -13.74
CA VAL A 10 13.62 11.75 -13.61
C VAL A 10 14.47 11.07 -12.53
N VAL A 11 15.78 11.35 -12.52
CA VAL A 11 16.71 10.82 -11.52
C VAL A 11 16.30 11.22 -10.10
N LYS A 12 15.93 12.49 -9.87
CA LYS A 12 15.48 12.95 -8.54
C LYS A 12 14.20 12.23 -8.08
N LYS A 13 13.25 12.00 -8.99
CA LYS A 13 12.01 11.27 -8.68
C LYS A 13 12.29 9.80 -8.35
N ILE A 14 13.20 9.15 -9.08
CA ILE A 14 13.63 7.78 -8.78
C ILE A 14 14.25 7.72 -7.39
N TRP A 15 15.18 8.62 -7.05
CA TRP A 15 15.78 8.65 -5.72
C TRP A 15 14.76 8.88 -4.61
N ALA A 16 13.81 9.80 -4.80
CA ALA A 16 12.74 10.01 -3.83
C ALA A 16 11.90 8.73 -3.62
N ALA A 17 11.54 8.02 -4.71
CA ALA A 17 10.83 6.75 -4.61
C ALA A 17 11.64 5.66 -3.90
N LEU A 18 12.94 5.54 -4.20
CA LEU A 18 13.83 4.58 -3.53
C LEU A 18 13.98 4.88 -2.03
N ILE A 19 14.07 6.16 -1.66
CA ILE A 19 14.10 6.59 -0.26
C ILE A 19 12.79 6.19 0.44
N LEU A 20 11.63 6.43 -0.19
CA LEU A 20 10.34 6.04 0.37
C LEU A 20 10.23 4.53 0.57
N ILE A 21 10.66 3.73 -0.41
CA ILE A 21 10.71 2.26 -0.28
C ILE A 21 11.60 1.88 0.90
N ALA A 22 12.81 2.42 1.00
CA ALA A 22 13.72 2.12 2.09
C ALA A 22 13.12 2.49 3.46
N VAL A 23 12.52 3.68 3.58
CA VAL A 23 11.88 4.16 4.83
C VAL A 23 10.73 3.27 5.25
N VAL A 24 9.84 2.90 4.32
CA VAL A 24 8.72 1.99 4.59
C VAL A 24 9.26 0.62 5.03
N PHE A 25 10.16 0.01 4.26
CA PHE A 25 10.70 -1.31 4.60
C PHE A 25 11.44 -1.33 5.94
N ILE A 26 12.21 -0.30 6.27
CA ILE A 26 12.89 -0.20 7.57
C ILE A 26 11.87 -0.07 8.70
N SER A 27 10.86 0.78 8.54
CA SER A 27 9.86 1.07 9.58
C SER A 27 8.98 -0.13 9.90
N TYR A 28 8.61 -0.94 8.90
CA TYR A 28 7.71 -2.08 9.07
C TYR A 28 8.40 -3.45 8.93
N ALA A 29 9.74 -3.51 8.83
CA ALA A 29 10.48 -4.77 8.84
C ALA A 29 10.11 -5.73 9.98
N PRO A 30 9.85 -5.25 11.23
CA PRO A 30 9.42 -6.14 12.31
C PRO A 30 8.11 -6.88 12.02
N ALA A 31 7.17 -6.26 11.28
CA ALA A 31 5.86 -6.85 11.00
C ALA A 31 5.98 -8.18 10.23
N VAL A 32 6.96 -8.30 9.33
CA VAL A 32 7.18 -9.53 8.53
C VAL A 32 7.51 -10.75 9.41
N ARG A 33 7.99 -10.54 10.63
CA ARG A 33 8.31 -11.61 11.60
C ARG A 33 7.19 -11.90 12.59
N ASN A 34 6.15 -11.07 12.62
CA ASN A 34 5.02 -11.23 13.53
C ASN A 34 4.01 -12.26 13.00
N GLY A 35 3.22 -12.81 13.92
CA GLY A 35 2.06 -13.65 13.58
C GLY A 35 0.83 -12.84 13.20
N PHE A 36 -0.22 -13.53 12.75
CA PHE A 36 -1.53 -12.93 12.54
C PHE A 36 -2.11 -12.41 13.86
N VAL A 37 -2.61 -11.17 13.88
CA VAL A 37 -3.19 -10.53 15.06
C VAL A 37 -4.41 -9.69 14.69
N TRP A 38 -5.28 -9.42 15.67
CA TRP A 38 -6.48 -8.59 15.50
C TRP A 38 -7.32 -9.01 14.29
N ASP A 39 -7.52 -8.10 13.33
CA ASP A 39 -8.37 -8.28 12.16
C ASP A 39 -7.88 -9.38 11.22
N ASP A 40 -6.59 -9.76 11.25
CA ASP A 40 -6.09 -10.89 10.47
C ASP A 40 -6.88 -12.18 10.76
N THR A 41 -7.38 -12.31 11.99
CA THR A 41 -8.20 -13.45 12.40
C THR A 41 -9.49 -13.51 11.59
N ALA A 42 -10.18 -12.39 11.39
CA ALA A 42 -11.41 -12.36 10.62
C ALA A 42 -11.12 -12.35 9.11
N LEU A 43 -10.19 -11.51 8.67
CA LEU A 43 -9.95 -11.21 7.26
C LEU A 43 -9.08 -12.26 6.53
N VAL A 44 -8.26 -13.02 7.26
CA VAL A 44 -7.35 -14.02 6.68
C VAL A 44 -7.62 -15.40 7.25
N LEU A 45 -7.72 -15.57 8.57
CA LEU A 45 -7.86 -16.91 9.17
C LEU A 45 -9.28 -17.48 9.05
N ARG A 46 -10.30 -16.64 9.11
CA ARG A 46 -11.71 -17.08 9.10
C ARG A 46 -12.48 -16.75 7.83
N ASP A 47 -12.02 -15.81 7.00
CA ASP A 47 -12.70 -15.49 5.74
C ASP A 47 -12.72 -16.72 4.79
N PRO A 48 -13.90 -17.30 4.48
CA PRO A 48 -14.00 -18.44 3.59
C PRO A 48 -13.85 -18.06 2.11
N LEU A 49 -14.06 -16.78 1.75
CA LEU A 49 -14.10 -16.30 0.37
C LEU A 49 -12.69 -16.17 -0.24
N ILE A 50 -11.63 -16.12 0.59
CA ILE A 50 -10.25 -16.10 0.09
C ILE A 50 -9.71 -17.49 -0.28
N ARG A 51 -10.47 -18.56 -0.02
CA ARG A 51 -9.98 -19.95 -0.12
C ARG A 51 -9.95 -20.51 -1.54
N SER A 52 -10.55 -19.82 -2.52
CA SER A 52 -10.61 -20.29 -3.89
C SER A 52 -10.81 -19.15 -4.90
N TRP A 53 -10.16 -19.27 -6.05
CA TRP A 53 -10.39 -18.39 -7.21
C TRP A 53 -11.86 -18.36 -7.65
N ARG A 54 -12.59 -19.46 -7.44
CA ARG A 54 -14.02 -19.57 -7.78
C ARG A 54 -14.92 -18.68 -6.93
N LEU A 55 -14.43 -18.26 -5.75
CA LEU A 55 -15.17 -17.42 -4.81
C LEU A 55 -14.87 -15.93 -5.02
N ILE A 56 -14.06 -15.54 -6.02
CA ILE A 56 -13.76 -14.13 -6.27
C ILE A 56 -15.03 -13.35 -6.57
N THR A 57 -15.87 -13.81 -7.49
CA THR A 57 -17.13 -13.12 -7.83
C THR A 57 -18.03 -12.98 -6.62
N GLU A 58 -18.11 -14.02 -5.79
CA GLU A 58 -18.85 -13.98 -4.53
C GLU A 58 -18.24 -12.96 -3.57
N GLY A 59 -16.91 -12.91 -3.45
CA GLY A 59 -16.18 -11.94 -2.64
C GLY A 59 -16.48 -10.47 -2.96
N PHE A 60 -16.86 -10.15 -4.21
CA PHE A 60 -17.31 -8.81 -4.63
C PHE A 60 -18.77 -8.52 -4.25
N ASN A 61 -19.55 -9.52 -3.87
CA ASN A 61 -20.93 -9.35 -3.40
C ASN A 61 -21.04 -9.28 -1.87
N HIS A 62 -19.92 -9.40 -1.15
CA HIS A 62 -19.88 -9.38 0.31
C HIS A 62 -19.11 -8.20 0.87
N PHE A 63 -19.59 -7.68 1.98
CA PHE A 63 -18.84 -6.76 2.82
C PHE A 63 -17.62 -7.46 3.47
N LEU A 64 -16.78 -6.65 4.10
CA LEU A 64 -15.45 -7.04 4.57
C LEU A 64 -15.45 -8.15 5.63
N PHE A 65 -16.41 -8.14 6.54
CA PHE A 65 -16.52 -9.15 7.59
C PHE A 65 -17.70 -10.08 7.30
N VAL A 66 -17.41 -11.33 6.94
CA VAL A 66 -18.40 -12.37 6.63
C VAL A 66 -18.93 -13.02 7.91
N ASP A 67 -18.12 -13.03 8.98
CA ASP A 67 -18.34 -13.79 10.21
C ASP A 67 -18.58 -12.93 11.46
N ALA A 68 -18.67 -11.61 11.29
CA ALA A 68 -18.92 -10.65 12.37
C ALA A 68 -20.22 -9.85 12.13
N THR A 69 -20.55 -8.97 13.07
CA THR A 69 -21.64 -7.98 12.96
C THR A 69 -21.69 -7.36 11.57
N ALA A 70 -22.90 -7.14 11.05
CA ALA A 70 -23.12 -6.46 9.77
C ALA A 70 -22.20 -5.23 9.67
N SER A 71 -21.28 -5.29 8.73
CA SER A 71 -20.26 -4.27 8.51
C SER A 71 -20.55 -3.63 7.17
N ASP A 72 -20.63 -2.30 7.14
CA ASP A 72 -20.80 -1.55 5.89
C ASP A 72 -19.46 -1.30 5.17
N PHE A 73 -18.35 -1.88 5.64
CA PHE A 73 -17.06 -1.77 4.98
C PHE A 73 -16.97 -2.68 3.76
N TYR A 74 -16.88 -2.09 2.57
CA TYR A 74 -16.70 -2.82 1.31
C TYR A 74 -15.26 -2.68 0.79
N ARG A 75 -14.50 -3.79 0.77
CA ARG A 75 -13.09 -3.80 0.31
C ARG A 75 -12.75 -5.03 -0.56
N PRO A 76 -13.40 -5.19 -1.72
CA PRO A 76 -13.26 -6.39 -2.57
C PRO A 76 -11.83 -6.57 -3.11
N ILE A 77 -11.11 -5.47 -3.37
CA ILE A 77 -9.72 -5.52 -3.86
C ILE A 77 -8.77 -6.04 -2.78
N GLN A 78 -8.96 -5.65 -1.52
CA GLN A 78 -8.21 -6.21 -0.40
C GLN A 78 -8.44 -7.72 -0.29
N ARG A 79 -9.70 -8.15 -0.36
CA ARG A 79 -10.04 -9.58 -0.33
C ARG A 79 -9.42 -10.34 -1.50
N LEU A 80 -9.42 -9.77 -2.70
CA LEU A 80 -8.76 -10.36 -3.87
C LEU A 80 -7.25 -10.54 -3.65
N ILE A 81 -6.57 -9.56 -3.06
CA ILE A 81 -5.15 -9.68 -2.71
C ILE A 81 -4.94 -10.83 -1.71
N PHE A 82 -5.80 -10.93 -0.68
CA PHE A 82 -5.73 -12.05 0.28
C PHE A 82 -6.04 -13.41 -0.35
N THR A 83 -6.88 -13.49 -1.39
CA THR A 83 -7.07 -14.72 -2.18
C THR A 83 -5.78 -15.12 -2.88
N ILE A 84 -5.06 -14.15 -3.47
CA ILE A 84 -3.76 -14.38 -4.13
C ILE A 84 -2.72 -14.83 -3.10
N ASP A 85 -2.61 -14.12 -1.98
CA ASP A 85 -1.67 -14.46 -0.90
C ASP A 85 -1.98 -15.85 -0.32
N TYR A 86 -3.26 -16.20 -0.13
CA TYR A 86 -3.66 -17.52 0.36
C TYR A 86 -3.30 -18.63 -0.63
N ALA A 87 -3.56 -18.42 -1.92
CA ALA A 87 -3.20 -19.39 -2.94
C ALA A 87 -1.69 -19.64 -3.02
N ALA A 88 -0.87 -18.62 -2.73
CA ALA A 88 0.59 -18.72 -2.78
C ALA A 88 1.22 -19.21 -1.46
N PHE A 89 0.67 -18.83 -0.31
CA PHE A 89 1.35 -18.95 0.99
C PHE A 89 0.51 -19.59 2.10
N ALA A 90 -0.77 -19.89 1.85
CA ALA A 90 -1.71 -20.41 2.84
C ALA A 90 -1.66 -19.58 4.14
N PHE A 91 -1.50 -20.20 5.32
CA PHE A 91 -1.48 -19.48 6.61
C PHE A 91 -0.09 -19.06 7.09
N ARG A 92 0.81 -18.68 6.18
CA ARG A 92 2.12 -18.13 6.54
C ARG A 92 2.02 -16.60 6.67
N PRO A 93 2.17 -15.99 7.85
CA PRO A 93 1.90 -14.56 8.05
C PRO A 93 2.91 -13.64 7.37
N GLY A 94 4.19 -14.00 7.37
CA GLY A 94 5.26 -13.13 6.85
C GLY A 94 5.03 -12.64 5.41
N PRO A 95 4.67 -13.51 4.45
CA PRO A 95 4.31 -13.09 3.09
C PRO A 95 3.15 -12.09 3.01
N TYR A 96 2.10 -12.23 3.83
CA TYR A 96 0.98 -11.29 3.85
C TYR A 96 1.45 -9.91 4.30
N HIS A 97 2.22 -9.85 5.39
CA HIS A 97 2.78 -8.60 5.89
C HIS A 97 3.74 -7.98 4.86
N LEU A 98 4.52 -8.78 4.16
CA LEU A 98 5.37 -8.30 3.07
C LEU A 98 4.53 -7.71 1.92
N THR A 99 3.44 -8.37 1.51
CA THR A 99 2.49 -7.84 0.52
C THR A 99 1.92 -6.49 0.98
N SER A 100 1.53 -6.35 2.25
CA SER A 100 1.07 -5.08 2.81
C SER A 100 2.14 -3.99 2.79
N VAL A 101 3.40 -4.30 3.14
CA VAL A 101 4.53 -3.35 3.10
C VAL A 101 4.84 -2.90 1.67
N LEU A 102 4.72 -3.80 0.68
CA LEU A 102 4.85 -3.45 -0.73
C LEU A 102 3.75 -2.48 -1.16
N TRP A 103 2.48 -2.77 -0.84
CA TRP A 103 1.37 -1.88 -1.16
C TRP A 103 1.49 -0.52 -0.47
N HIS A 104 1.95 -0.49 0.79
CA HIS A 104 2.22 0.76 1.51
C HIS A 104 3.32 1.57 0.82
N SER A 105 4.41 0.92 0.39
CA SER A 105 5.48 1.59 -0.38
C SER A 105 4.97 2.21 -1.67
N LEU A 106 4.13 1.48 -2.42
CA LEU A 106 3.52 1.97 -3.65
C LEU A 106 2.57 3.14 -3.40
N ALA A 107 1.77 3.07 -2.33
CA ALA A 107 0.89 4.14 -1.93
C ALA A 107 1.65 5.41 -1.47
N ALA A 108 2.80 5.27 -0.80
CA ALA A 108 3.67 6.42 -0.45
C ALA A 108 4.19 7.13 -1.71
N ILE A 109 4.61 6.35 -2.70
CA ILE A 109 5.07 6.85 -3.99
C ILE A 109 3.92 7.53 -4.75
N ALA A 110 2.74 6.92 -4.76
CA ALA A 110 1.55 7.52 -5.36
C ALA A 110 1.19 8.85 -4.69
N LEU A 111 1.26 8.91 -3.35
CA LEU A 111 1.03 10.13 -2.57
C LEU A 111 2.06 11.22 -2.92
N LEU A 112 3.35 10.88 -3.06
CA LEU A 112 4.39 11.82 -3.49
C LEU A 112 4.02 12.49 -4.82
N PHE A 113 3.64 11.69 -5.83
CA PHE A 113 3.28 12.24 -7.14
C PHE A 113 1.97 13.00 -7.12
N PHE A 114 0.95 12.46 -6.44
CA PHE A 114 -0.34 13.12 -6.31
C PHE A 114 -0.21 14.47 -5.60
N ALA A 115 0.52 14.53 -4.48
CA ALA A 115 0.73 15.76 -3.73
C ALA A 115 1.55 16.79 -4.52
N GLU A 116 2.58 16.38 -5.28
CA GLU A 116 3.33 17.32 -6.14
C GLU A 116 2.40 17.94 -7.19
N GLU A 117 1.63 17.13 -7.91
CA GLU A 117 0.71 17.61 -8.95
C GLU A 117 -0.44 18.45 -8.38
N LEU A 118 -0.97 18.07 -7.21
CA LEU A 118 -1.98 18.86 -6.50
C LEU A 118 -1.45 20.23 -6.09
N LEU A 119 -0.24 20.32 -5.51
CA LEU A 119 0.34 21.59 -5.12
C LEU A 119 0.68 22.47 -6.33
N LEU A 120 1.11 21.85 -7.45
CA LEU A 120 1.32 22.56 -8.70
C LEU A 120 0.01 23.12 -9.28
N SER A 121 -1.12 22.42 -9.15
CA SER A 121 -2.41 22.90 -9.64
C SER A 121 -2.92 24.13 -8.88
N PHE A 122 -2.48 24.32 -7.64
CA PHE A 122 -2.69 25.55 -6.87
C PHE A 122 -1.69 26.68 -7.18
N GLY A 123 -0.81 26.51 -8.17
CA GLY A 123 0.13 27.55 -8.62
C GLY A 123 1.37 27.71 -7.74
N LEU A 124 1.67 26.74 -6.86
CA LEU A 124 2.89 26.79 -6.06
C LEU A 124 4.13 26.59 -6.93
N GLU A 125 5.23 27.23 -6.53
CA GLU A 125 6.53 27.05 -7.16
C GLU A 125 6.97 25.58 -7.09
N ARG A 126 7.42 25.03 -8.22
CA ARG A 126 7.78 23.61 -8.38
C ARG A 126 8.79 23.10 -7.34
N GLY A 127 9.75 23.93 -6.91
CA GLY A 127 10.69 23.55 -5.86
C GLY A 127 9.99 23.31 -4.51
N ARG A 128 9.08 24.21 -4.13
CA ARG A 128 8.28 24.12 -2.89
C ARG A 128 7.31 22.95 -2.94
N SER A 129 6.59 22.78 -4.06
CA SER A 129 5.66 21.66 -4.25
C SER A 129 6.34 20.31 -4.05
N ARG A 130 7.54 20.13 -4.58
CA ARG A 130 8.34 18.89 -4.40
C ARG A 130 8.74 18.65 -2.96
N LEU A 131 9.25 19.69 -2.29
CA LEU A 131 9.67 19.55 -0.90
C LEU A 131 8.49 19.19 -0.01
N MET A 132 7.37 19.90 -0.16
CA MET A 132 6.15 19.65 0.60
C MET A 132 5.58 18.25 0.33
N ALA A 133 5.53 17.82 -0.93
CA ALA A 133 5.07 16.48 -1.31
C ALA A 133 5.97 15.38 -0.73
N LEU A 134 7.30 15.57 -0.76
CA LEU A 134 8.24 14.62 -0.16
C LEU A 134 8.09 14.53 1.36
N VAL A 135 7.96 15.67 2.04
CA VAL A 135 7.73 15.69 3.50
C VAL A 135 6.40 15.00 3.83
N ALA A 136 5.33 15.29 3.12
CA ALA A 136 4.04 14.65 3.32
C ALA A 136 4.12 13.12 3.13
N ALA A 137 4.77 12.67 2.05
CA ALA A 137 4.95 11.25 1.77
C ALA A 137 5.85 10.55 2.81
N LEU A 138 6.91 11.21 3.29
CA LEU A 138 7.79 10.67 4.34
C LEU A 138 7.06 10.54 5.68
N VAL A 139 6.28 11.55 6.06
CA VAL A 139 5.47 11.51 7.29
C VAL A 139 4.44 10.38 7.21
N TRP A 140 3.77 10.25 6.07
CA TRP A 140 2.81 9.17 5.83
C TRP A 140 3.48 7.78 5.82
N ALA A 141 4.69 7.68 5.24
CA ALA A 141 5.44 6.43 5.14
C ALA A 141 5.84 5.84 6.50
N ILE A 142 5.97 6.64 7.56
CA ILE A 142 6.33 6.18 8.91
C ILE A 142 5.16 6.20 9.90
N HIS A 143 3.98 6.66 9.46
CA HIS A 143 2.81 6.78 10.34
C HIS A 143 2.26 5.38 10.68
N PRO A 144 2.05 5.05 11.97
CA PRO A 144 1.56 3.74 12.38
C PRO A 144 0.17 3.40 11.85
#